data_AF-A0A2G9UQ88-F1
#
_entry.id   AF-A0A2G9UQ88-F1
#
_cell.length_a   1.000
_cell.length_b   1.000
_cell.length_c   1.000
_cell.angle_alpha   90.00
_cell.angle_beta   90.00
_cell.angle_gamma   90.00
#
_symmetry.space_group_name_H-M   'P 1'
#
loop_
_entity.id
_entity.type
_entity.pdbx_description
1 polymer ?
#
loop_
_entity_poly.entity_id
_entity_poly.type
_entity_poly.pdbx_seq_one_letter_code
_entity_poly.pdbx_strand_id
1 'polypeptide(L)'
;LVGERLPYIVTQGAPDATVISCVRSIPDFLADKSLQIHFTYYAHVHILPALRRVTDLLPLTINWRADATSFCFTPGCLTAGGDPWCSSCTEFGSTFRFALASLAREERLQAIARLACSRCQQRSHCDMDHCQNHTCTVKKVGSFLIYCYLFCSCRVFEKGLLSEM
;
A
#
# COMPACT_ATOMS: atom_id res chain seq x y z
N LEU A 1 31.07 3.95 3.36
CA LEU A 1 31.97 4.85 2.61
C LEU A 1 31.36 6.25 2.53
N VAL A 2 32.15 7.28 2.25
CA VAL A 2 31.61 8.64 2.02
C VAL A 2 31.05 8.71 0.60
N GLY A 3 29.78 9.13 0.45
CA GLY A 3 29.13 9.31 -0.85
C GLY A 3 28.21 8.16 -1.31
N GLU A 4 28.04 7.11 -0.49
CA GLU A 4 27.09 6.04 -0.81
C GLU A 4 25.64 6.46 -0.58
N ARG A 5 24.73 5.94 -1.41
CA ARG A 5 23.28 6.13 -1.23
C ARG A 5 22.76 5.11 -0.21
N LEU A 6 22.28 5.59 0.92
CA LEU A 6 21.68 4.75 1.95
C LEU A 6 20.15 4.75 1.81
N PRO A 7 19.50 3.60 1.56
CA PRO A 7 18.05 3.52 1.51
C PRO A 7 17.45 3.59 2.92
N TYR A 8 16.38 4.36 3.08
CA TYR A 8 15.70 4.56 4.36
C TYR A 8 14.18 4.70 4.21
N ILE A 9 13.47 4.52 5.32
CA ILE A 9 12.02 4.72 5.44
C ILE A 9 11.70 5.62 6.63
N VAL A 10 10.65 6.44 6.52
CA VAL A 10 10.17 7.30 7.61
C VAL A 10 8.99 6.61 8.31
N THR A 11 9.16 6.34 9.59
CA THR A 11 8.17 5.65 10.44
C THR A 11 7.40 6.62 11.32
N GLN A 12 6.28 6.16 11.89
CA GLN A 12 5.56 6.94 12.90
C GLN A 12 6.41 7.10 14.15
N GLY A 13 6.38 8.29 14.73
CA GLY A 13 7.07 8.63 15.97
C GLY A 13 6.13 9.34 16.94
N ALA A 14 6.68 9.77 18.07
CA ALA A 14 5.94 10.62 19.01
C ALA A 14 5.48 11.93 18.31
N PRO A 15 4.40 12.58 18.80
CA PRO A 15 3.86 13.79 18.18
C PRO A 15 4.86 14.94 18.03
N ASP A 16 5.88 14.98 18.89
CA ASP A 16 6.96 15.97 18.94
C ASP A 16 8.28 15.48 18.32
N ALA A 17 8.30 14.25 17.77
CA ALA A 17 9.48 13.68 17.16
C ALA A 17 9.83 14.39 15.84
N THR A 18 11.13 14.61 15.62
CA THR A 18 11.62 15.16 14.36
C THR A 18 11.62 14.08 13.27
N VAL A 19 11.46 14.47 12.00
CA VAL A 19 11.51 13.54 10.86
C VAL A 19 12.78 12.68 10.88
N ILE A 20 13.93 13.30 11.19
CA ILE A 20 15.23 12.62 11.23
C ILE A 20 15.24 11.50 12.29
N SER A 21 14.62 11.73 13.46
CA SER A 21 14.52 10.71 14.52
C SER A 21 13.62 9.53 14.14
N CYS A 22 12.72 9.73 13.17
CA CYS A 22 11.78 8.72 12.67
C CYS A 22 12.33 7.90 11.48
N VAL A 23 13.55 8.19 11.02
CA VAL A 23 14.19 7.47 9.92
C VAL A 23 14.67 6.10 10.39
N ARG A 24 14.38 5.06 9.60
CA ARG A 24 14.82 3.67 9.84
C ARG A 24 15.46 3.09 8.59
N SER A 25 16.41 2.18 8.78
CA SER A 25 16.92 1.37 7.68
C SER A 25 15.86 0.35 7.26
N ILE A 26 15.94 -0.16 6.03
CA ILE A 26 15.01 -1.19 5.55
C ILE A 26 15.08 -2.47 6.42
N PRO A 27 16.27 -2.99 6.79
CA PRO A 27 16.36 -4.14 7.68
C PRO A 27 15.71 -3.90 9.04
N ASP A 28 15.97 -2.75 9.68
CA ASP A 28 15.42 -2.43 11.00
C ASP A 28 13.88 -2.35 10.96
N PHE A 29 13.34 -1.73 9.91
CA PHE A 29 11.90 -1.65 9.70
C PHE A 29 11.25 -3.03 9.48
N LEU A 30 11.92 -3.92 8.74
CA LEU A 30 11.40 -5.26 8.48
C LEU A 30 11.51 -6.18 9.71
N ALA A 31 12.49 -5.94 10.58
CA ALA A 31 12.68 -6.69 11.81
C ALA A 31 11.63 -6.34 12.87
N ASP A 32 11.26 -5.07 12.99
CA ASP A 32 10.30 -4.59 13.98
C ASP A 32 8.90 -4.39 13.37
N LYS A 33 8.02 -5.38 13.61
CA LYS A 33 6.63 -5.39 13.14
C LYS A 33 5.73 -4.35 13.83
N SER A 34 6.19 -3.71 14.91
CA SER A 34 5.43 -2.65 15.59
C SER A 34 5.55 -1.30 14.88
N LEU A 35 6.60 -1.13 14.06
CA LEU A 35 6.82 0.10 13.32
C LEU A 35 5.81 0.25 12.20
N GLN A 36 5.19 1.43 12.15
CA GLN A 36 4.27 1.80 11.10
C GLN A 36 4.88 2.88 10.21
N ILE A 37 4.55 2.84 8.92
CA ILE A 37 4.96 3.88 7.97
C ILE A 37 4.23 5.18 8.33
N HIS A 38 4.94 6.31 8.31
CA HIS A 38 4.32 7.62 8.52
C HIS A 38 3.58 8.08 7.25
N PHE A 39 2.42 7.49 6.98
CA PHE A 39 1.64 7.71 5.75
C PHE A 39 1.39 9.20 5.47
N THR A 40 0.97 9.96 6.47
CA THR A 40 0.70 11.40 6.35
C THR A 40 1.91 12.20 5.87
N TYR A 41 3.12 11.76 6.22
CA TYR A 41 4.37 12.42 5.82
C TYR A 41 4.61 12.18 4.33
N TYR A 42 4.50 10.92 3.87
CA TYR A 42 4.65 10.60 2.45
C TYR A 42 3.59 11.27 1.58
N ALA A 43 2.34 11.31 2.05
CA ALA A 43 1.28 12.02 1.35
C ALA A 43 1.59 13.52 1.21
N HIS A 44 1.87 14.22 2.31
CA HIS A 44 2.04 15.68 2.29
C HIS A 44 3.36 16.18 1.74
N VAL A 45 4.45 15.44 1.96
CA VAL A 45 5.81 15.89 1.61
C VAL A 45 6.22 15.40 0.22
N HIS A 46 5.76 14.22 -0.19
CA HIS A 46 6.19 13.62 -1.45
C HIS A 46 5.09 13.64 -2.52
N ILE A 47 3.89 13.13 -2.21
CA ILE A 47 2.85 12.88 -3.23
C ILE A 47 2.08 14.17 -3.58
N LEU A 48 1.45 14.82 -2.60
CA LEU A 48 0.60 15.99 -2.83
C LEU A 48 1.36 17.15 -3.50
N PRO A 49 2.62 17.47 -3.13
CA PRO A 49 3.36 18.52 -3.80
C PRO A 49 3.66 18.18 -5.27
N ALA A 50 3.91 16.91 -5.58
CA ALA A 50 4.12 16.47 -6.95
C ALA A 50 2.84 16.57 -7.79
N LEU A 51 1.71 16.16 -7.22
CA LEU A 51 0.42 16.27 -7.89
C LEU A 51 0.02 17.73 -8.13
N ARG A 52 0.17 18.60 -7.13
CA ARG A 52 -0.12 20.04 -7.27
C ARG A 52 0.63 20.66 -8.44
N ARG A 53 1.94 20.40 -8.56
CA ARG A 53 2.73 20.91 -9.70
C ARG A 53 2.18 20.54 -11.08
N VAL A 54 1.53 19.37 -11.19
CA VAL A 54 0.93 18.92 -12.46
C VAL A 54 -0.48 19.50 -12.63
N THR A 55 -1.23 19.64 -11.54
CA THR A 55 -2.62 20.11 -11.57
C THR A 55 -2.79 21.61 -11.42
N ASP A 56 -1.75 22.38 -11.09
CA ASP A 56 -1.83 23.84 -10.89
C ASP A 56 -2.28 24.59 -12.15
N LEU A 57 -2.09 23.99 -13.33
CA LEU A 57 -2.56 24.53 -14.61
C LEU A 57 -3.98 24.09 -14.98
N LEU A 58 -4.60 23.21 -14.18
CA LEU A 58 -5.93 22.68 -14.39
C LEU A 58 -6.87 23.26 -13.31
N PRO A 59 -8.16 23.49 -13.61
CA PRO A 59 -9.14 23.93 -12.62
C PRO A 59 -9.57 22.75 -11.73
N LEU A 60 -8.61 22.09 -11.08
CA LEU A 60 -8.82 20.89 -10.25
C LEU A 60 -8.38 21.16 -8.82
N THR A 61 -9.23 20.80 -7.86
CA THR A 61 -8.91 20.86 -6.43
C THR A 61 -8.67 19.44 -5.91
N ILE A 62 -7.45 19.18 -5.43
CA ILE A 62 -7.11 17.89 -4.82
C ILE A 62 -7.47 17.92 -3.34
N ASN A 63 -8.47 17.14 -2.95
CA ASN A 63 -8.85 16.93 -1.55
C ASN A 63 -8.26 15.60 -1.06
N TRP A 64 -7.31 15.68 -0.13
CA TRP A 64 -6.74 14.49 0.53
C TRP A 64 -7.42 14.25 1.88
N ARG A 65 -7.69 12.98 2.19
CA ARG A 65 -8.26 12.53 3.46
C ARG A 65 -7.42 11.35 3.99
N ALA A 66 -6.92 11.47 5.22
CA ALA A 66 -6.32 10.35 5.96
C ALA A 66 -7.42 9.72 6.81
N ASP A 67 -8.26 8.90 6.20
CA ASP A 67 -9.32 8.26 6.96
C ASP A 67 -8.76 7.01 7.67
N ALA A 68 -8.82 7.04 9.00
CA ALA A 68 -8.45 5.94 9.91
C ALA A 68 -9.57 4.89 10.07
N THR A 69 -10.71 5.09 9.40
CA THR A 69 -11.83 4.16 9.40
C THR A 69 -11.67 3.16 8.28
N SER A 70 -11.70 1.85 8.59
CA SER A 70 -11.76 0.80 7.58
C SER A 70 -13.03 1.00 6.75
N PHE A 71 -12.85 1.44 5.51
CA PHE A 71 -13.98 1.53 4.58
C PHE A 71 -14.25 0.17 3.95
N CYS A 72 -15.50 -0.03 3.57
CA CYS A 72 -15.87 -1.14 2.71
C CYS A 72 -14.94 -1.21 1.49
N PHE A 73 -14.38 -2.39 1.22
CA PHE A 73 -13.41 -2.61 0.14
C PHE A 73 -14.00 -2.43 -1.28
N THR A 74 -15.32 -2.27 -1.38
CA THR A 74 -16.03 -2.06 -2.63
C THR A 74 -15.73 -0.67 -3.21
N PRO A 75 -15.23 -0.57 -4.47
CA PRO A 75 -14.99 0.72 -5.11
C PRO A 75 -16.25 1.60 -5.14
N GLY A 76 -16.12 2.84 -4.66
CA GLY A 76 -17.24 3.79 -4.60
C GLY A 76 -18.14 3.65 -3.37
N CYS A 77 -17.92 2.65 -2.51
CA CYS A 77 -18.58 2.56 -1.21
C CYS A 77 -17.76 3.31 -0.16
N LEU A 78 -18.40 4.25 0.54
CA LEU A 78 -17.78 5.05 1.61
C LEU A 78 -18.27 4.62 3.00
N THR A 79 -18.83 3.42 3.11
CA THR A 79 -19.33 2.90 4.39
C THR A 79 -18.15 2.60 5.31
N ALA A 80 -18.05 3.34 6.42
CA ALA A 80 -17.05 3.10 7.46
C ALA A 80 -17.40 1.86 8.30
N GLY A 81 -16.38 1.15 8.77
CA GLY A 81 -16.51 -0.08 9.57
C GLY A 81 -16.82 -1.34 8.75
N GLY A 82 -16.77 -1.26 7.43
CA GLY A 82 -16.95 -2.41 6.54
C GLY A 82 -15.63 -3.15 6.36
N ASP A 83 -15.17 -3.89 7.37
CA ASP A 83 -13.99 -4.74 7.22
C ASP A 83 -14.40 -6.22 7.07
N PRO A 84 -14.20 -6.86 5.89
CA PRO A 84 -13.74 -6.31 4.61
C PRO A 84 -14.85 -5.70 3.72
N TRP A 85 -16.12 -5.99 4.00
CA TRP A 85 -17.26 -5.45 3.24
C TRP A 85 -18.40 -5.05 4.17
N CYS A 86 -19.18 -4.03 3.79
CA CYS A 86 -20.43 -3.72 4.48
C CYS A 86 -21.58 -4.62 3.99
N SER A 87 -22.62 -4.77 4.83
CA SER A 87 -23.81 -5.59 4.54
C SER A 87 -24.50 -5.20 3.21
N SER A 88 -24.53 -3.91 2.90
CA SER A 88 -25.13 -3.42 1.65
C SER A 88 -24.36 -3.84 0.40
N CYS A 89 -23.03 -3.90 0.46
CA CYS A 89 -22.21 -4.35 -0.66
C CYS A 89 -22.20 -5.87 -0.81
N THR A 90 -22.38 -6.62 0.28
CA THR A 90 -22.53 -8.08 0.20
C THR A 90 -23.83 -8.50 -0.49
N GLU A 91 -24.88 -7.71 -0.35
CA GLU A 91 -26.17 -7.97 -1.02
C GLU A 91 -26.15 -7.56 -2.50
N PHE A 92 -25.37 -6.53 -2.87
CA PHE A 92 -25.21 -6.08 -4.25
C PHE A 92 -24.24 -6.96 -5.05
N GLY A 93 -24.79 -8.03 -5.64
CA GLY A 93 -24.01 -9.13 -6.23
C GLY A 93 -23.02 -8.77 -7.35
N SER A 94 -23.14 -7.65 -8.06
CA SER A 94 -22.16 -7.24 -9.08
C SER A 94 -20.89 -6.64 -8.46
N THR A 95 -21.05 -5.78 -7.45
CA THR A 95 -19.94 -5.14 -6.74
C THR A 95 -19.16 -6.14 -5.88
N PHE A 96 -19.87 -7.05 -5.21
CA PHE A 96 -19.28 -8.14 -4.46
C PHE A 96 -18.46 -9.09 -5.36
N ARG A 97 -19.00 -9.45 -6.53
CA ARG A 97 -18.28 -10.28 -7.52
C ARG A 97 -16.98 -9.62 -8.00
N PHE A 98 -17.00 -8.31 -8.27
CA PHE A 98 -15.78 -7.58 -8.66
C PHE A 98 -14.74 -7.56 -7.54
N ALA A 99 -15.18 -7.37 -6.29
CA ALA A 99 -14.29 -7.38 -5.13
C ALA A 99 -13.66 -8.77 -4.94
N LEU A 100 -14.45 -9.84 -4.98
CA LEU A 100 -13.95 -11.23 -4.94
C LEU A 100 -12.96 -11.53 -6.08
N ALA A 101 -13.26 -11.07 -7.30
CA ALA A 101 -12.34 -11.24 -8.42
C ALA A 101 -11.03 -10.46 -8.23
N SER A 102 -11.06 -9.32 -7.54
CA SER A 102 -9.86 -8.56 -7.20
C SER A 102 -9.03 -9.26 -6.13
N LEU A 103 -9.69 -9.76 -5.08
CA LEU A 103 -9.10 -10.58 -4.03
C LEU A 103 -8.42 -11.84 -4.62
N ALA A 104 -9.13 -12.61 -5.45
CA ALA A 104 -8.58 -13.80 -6.08
C ALA A 104 -7.37 -13.49 -7.01
N ARG A 105 -7.36 -12.32 -7.67
CA ARG A 105 -6.20 -11.87 -8.44
C ARG A 105 -4.99 -11.62 -7.54
N GLU A 106 -5.18 -11.00 -6.38
CA GLU A 106 -4.10 -10.75 -5.41
C GLU A 106 -3.54 -12.07 -4.84
N GLU A 107 -4.40 -13.00 -4.43
CA GLU A 107 -3.98 -14.33 -3.95
C GLU A 107 -3.19 -15.09 -5.02
N ARG A 108 -3.63 -15.03 -6.28
CA ARG A 108 -2.92 -15.64 -7.41
C ARG A 108 -1.53 -15.03 -7.58
N LEU A 109 -1.40 -13.71 -7.49
CA LEU A 109 -0.10 -13.03 -7.57
C LEU A 109 0.83 -13.44 -6.43
N GLN A 110 0.30 -13.60 -5.21
CA GLN A 110 1.08 -14.12 -4.08
C GLN A 110 1.57 -15.55 -4.33
N ALA A 111 0.70 -16.43 -4.84
CA ALA A 111 1.07 -17.80 -5.15
C ALA A 111 2.18 -17.87 -6.21
N ILE A 112 2.05 -17.07 -7.29
CA ILE A 112 3.08 -16.96 -8.34
C ILE A 112 4.40 -16.44 -7.75
N ALA A 113 4.36 -15.43 -6.89
CA ALA A 113 5.56 -14.88 -6.25
C ALA A 113 6.26 -15.92 -5.35
N ARG A 114 5.50 -16.71 -4.58
CA ARG A 114 6.04 -17.81 -3.76
C ARG A 114 6.68 -18.90 -4.62
N LEU A 115 6.06 -19.28 -5.74
CA LEU A 115 6.62 -20.25 -6.69
C LEU A 115 7.90 -19.74 -7.36
N ALA A 116 7.94 -18.47 -7.76
CA ALA A 116 9.14 -17.88 -8.34
C ALA A 116 10.30 -17.83 -7.32
N CYS A 117 9.99 -17.49 -6.08
CA CYS A 117 10.95 -17.49 -4.98
C CYS A 117 11.45 -18.90 -4.64
N SER A 118 10.57 -19.91 -4.58
CA SER A 118 10.97 -21.29 -4.26
C SER A 118 11.92 -21.85 -5.31
N ARG A 119 11.66 -21.56 -6.60
CA ARG A 119 12.57 -21.86 -7.71
C ARG A 119 13.92 -21.14 -7.57
N CYS A 120 13.91 -19.85 -7.22
CA CYS A 120 15.13 -19.07 -7.01
C CYS A 120 15.98 -19.60 -5.85
N GLN A 121 15.33 -20.05 -4.77
CA GLN A 121 16.00 -20.61 -3.59
C GLN A 121 16.35 -22.09 -3.75
N GLN A 122 15.92 -22.73 -4.83
CA GLN A 122 16.02 -24.18 -5.06
C GLN A 122 15.44 -24.99 -3.88
N ARG A 123 14.33 -24.52 -3.31
CA ARG A 123 13.61 -25.16 -2.20
C ARG A 123 12.18 -25.50 -2.62
N SER A 124 11.57 -26.46 -1.93
CA SER A 124 10.15 -26.80 -2.12
C SER A 124 9.22 -25.68 -1.64
N HIS A 125 9.59 -25.00 -0.56
CA HIS A 125 8.88 -23.86 -0.01
C HIS A 125 9.77 -22.61 -0.02
N CYS A 126 9.19 -21.50 -0.47
CA CYS A 126 9.84 -20.20 -0.41
C CYS A 126 9.84 -19.67 1.03
N ASP A 127 11.00 -19.22 1.47
CA ASP A 127 11.16 -18.45 2.70
C ASP A 127 11.50 -16.99 2.33
N MET A 128 10.46 -16.15 2.18
CA MET A 128 10.65 -14.75 1.79
C MET A 128 11.30 -13.91 2.89
N ASP A 129 11.10 -14.29 4.15
CA ASP A 129 11.59 -13.53 5.31
C ASP A 129 13.12 -13.65 5.39
N HIS A 130 13.67 -14.83 5.09
CA HIS A 130 15.11 -15.05 5.03
C HIS A 130 15.80 -14.52 3.76
N CYS A 131 15.06 -14.06 2.75
CA CYS A 131 15.65 -13.54 1.51
C CYS A 131 16.24 -12.13 1.73
N GLN A 132 17.56 -11.97 1.74
CA GLN A 132 18.18 -10.64 1.99
C GLN A 132 18.17 -9.67 0.78
N ASN A 133 17.71 -10.12 -0.39
CA ASN A 133 17.67 -9.26 -1.58
C ASN A 133 16.46 -8.30 -1.53
N HIS A 134 16.65 -7.13 -0.92
CA HIS A 134 15.63 -6.07 -0.84
C HIS A 134 15.35 -5.37 -2.18
N THR A 135 16.18 -5.60 -3.21
CA THR A 135 15.97 -5.08 -4.56
C THR A 135 15.06 -5.98 -5.39
N CYS A 136 14.91 -7.26 -5.00
CA CYS A 136 14.11 -8.26 -5.69
C CYS A 136 12.62 -7.85 -5.80
N THR A 137 12.12 -7.75 -7.02
CA THR A 137 10.71 -7.45 -7.31
C THR A 137 9.76 -8.53 -6.78
N VAL A 138 10.16 -9.80 -6.82
CA VAL A 138 9.36 -10.91 -6.27
C VAL A 138 9.17 -10.76 -4.76
N LYS A 139 10.25 -10.41 -4.03
CA LYS A 139 10.19 -10.15 -2.58
C LYS A 139 9.29 -8.96 -2.26
N LYS A 140 9.39 -7.89 -3.05
CA LYS A 140 8.54 -6.70 -2.90
C LYS A 140 7.06 -7.03 -3.07
N VAL A 141 6.68 -7.78 -4.10
CA VAL A 141 5.27 -8.19 -4.32
C VAL A 141 4.74 -9.05 -3.17
N GLY A 142 5.56 -10.00 -2.69
CA GLY A 142 5.17 -10.85 -1.55
C GLY A 142 5.00 -10.07 -0.23
N SER A 143 5.88 -9.10 0.03
CA SER A 143 5.82 -8.29 1.26
C SER A 143 4.71 -7.23 1.19
N PHE A 144 4.54 -6.58 0.03
CA PHE A 144 3.60 -5.46 -0.18
C PHE A 144 2.14 -5.88 0.03
N LEU A 145 1.77 -7.10 -0.36
CA LEU A 145 0.39 -7.55 -0.22
C LEU A 145 0.02 -7.84 1.25
N ILE A 146 0.95 -8.32 2.07
CA ILE A 146 0.73 -8.52 3.53
C ILE A 146 0.45 -7.17 4.22
N TYR A 147 1.19 -6.11 3.85
CA TYR A 147 0.96 -4.78 4.39
C TYR A 147 -0.28 -4.10 3.82
N CYS A 148 -0.69 -4.38 2.57
CA CYS A 148 -1.97 -3.90 2.03
C CYS A 148 -3.17 -4.43 2.82
N TYR A 149 -3.15 -5.69 3.31
CA TYR A 149 -4.22 -6.19 4.19
C TYR A 149 -4.29 -5.46 5.54
N LEU A 150 -3.17 -4.96 6.06
CA LEU A 150 -3.13 -4.17 7.30
C LEU A 150 -3.37 -2.67 7.08
N PHE A 151 -3.20 -2.15 5.86
CA PHE A 151 -3.19 -0.70 5.55
C PHE A 151 -4.13 -0.28 4.40
N CYS A 152 -5.12 -1.10 4.02
CA CYS A 152 -6.00 -0.82 2.88
C CYS A 152 -7.00 0.35 3.09
N SER A 153 -6.47 1.57 3.18
CA SER A 153 -7.20 2.84 3.00
C SER A 153 -6.61 3.71 1.88
N CYS A 154 -5.71 3.18 1.03
CA CYS A 154 -5.06 3.99 -0.01
C CYS A 154 -5.30 3.43 -1.42
N ARG A 155 -6.47 3.73 -2.02
CA ARG A 155 -6.65 3.61 -3.47
C ARG A 155 -6.48 4.96 -4.16
N VAL A 156 -5.56 5.00 -5.12
CA VAL A 156 -5.49 6.05 -6.15
C VAL A 156 -6.78 5.99 -6.95
N PHE A 157 -7.57 7.06 -6.86
CA PHE A 157 -8.83 7.23 -7.57
C PHE A 157 -8.51 7.62 -9.01
N GLU A 158 -8.36 6.65 -9.90
CA GLU A 158 -8.44 6.90 -11.35
C GLU A 158 -9.93 7.17 -11.68
N LYS A 159 -10.36 8.44 -11.60
CA LYS A 159 -11.56 8.87 -12.32
C LYS A 159 -11.21 8.86 -13.79
N GLY A 160 -11.43 7.72 -14.44
CA GLY A 160 -11.60 7.68 -15.88
C GLY A 160 -12.77 8.58 -16.26
N LEU A 161 -12.49 9.52 -17.15
CA LEU A 161 -13.47 10.28 -17.90
C LEU A 161 -14.57 9.35 -18.43
N LEU A 162 -15.78 9.50 -17.92
CA LEU A 162 -17.00 9.31 -18.70
C LEU A 162 -17.91 10.48 -18.33
N SER A 163 -17.57 11.63 -18.91
CA SER A 163 -18.51 12.74 -19.10
C SER A 163 -19.47 12.32 -20.20
N GLU A 164 -20.76 12.45 -19.90
CA GLU A 164 -21.80 12.93 -20.82
C GLU A 164 -21.48 12.87 -22.32
N MET A 165 -22.10 11.91 -23.01
CA MET A 165 -22.86 12.07 -24.26
C MET A 165 -23.52 10.74 -24.64
#